data_AF-A0A2V6C594-F1
#
_entry.id   AF-A0A2V6C594-F1
#
_cell.length_a   1.000
_cell.length_b   1.000
_cell.length_c   1.000
_cell.angle_alpha   90.00
_cell.angle_beta   90.00
_cell.angle_gamma   90.00
#
_symmetry.space_group_name_H-M   'P 1'
#
loop_
_entity.id
_entity.type
_entity.pdbx_description
1 polymer ?
#
loop_
_entity_poly.entity_id
_entity_poly.type
_entity_poly.pdbx_seq_one_letter_code
_entity_poly.pdbx_strand_id
1 'polypeptide(L)' 'FDLGGHSLMAARIMFQLRAASGRNLPLRVLFERPTVSALAEAIDSLEWVASSRQQPAAAGDRVEIEL' A
#
# COMPACT_ATOMS: atom_id res chain seq x y z
N PHE A 1 -3.63 23.88 -10.22
CA PHE A 1 -2.73 23.06 -9.38
C PHE A 1 -2.89 23.51 -7.94
N ASP A 2 -4.08 23.28 -7.42
CA ASP A 2 -4.59 23.89 -6.21
C ASP A 2 -5.13 22.72 -5.39
N LEU A 3 -4.51 22.47 -4.23
CA LEU A 3 -4.92 21.55 -3.17
C LEU A 3 -5.76 20.30 -3.60
N GLY A 4 -5.17 19.34 -4.32
CA GLY A 4 -5.82 18.04 -4.58
C GLY A 4 -5.32 17.24 -5.79
N GLY A 5 -4.85 17.90 -6.85
CA GLY A 5 -4.38 17.23 -8.07
C GLY A 5 -3.14 16.34 -7.85
N HIS A 6 -2.19 16.80 -7.03
CA HIS A 6 -0.98 16.03 -6.71
C HIS A 6 -1.28 14.79 -5.87
N SER A 7 -2.21 14.87 -4.91
CA SER A 7 -2.56 13.75 -4.04
C SER A 7 -3.29 12.64 -4.80
N LEU A 8 -4.18 12.99 -5.74
CA LEU A 8 -4.87 12.01 -6.56
C LEU A 8 -3.92 11.35 -7.58
N MET A 9 -3.03 12.14 -8.20
CA MET A 9 -2.01 11.61 -9.10
C MET A 9 -1.07 10.65 -8.34
N ALA A 10 -0.64 11.03 -7.14
CA ALA A 10 0.17 10.18 -6.27
C ALA A 10 -0.55 8.88 -5.93
N ALA A 11 -1.81 8.94 -5.49
CA ALA A 11 -2.61 7.74 -5.22
C ALA A 11 -2.71 6.82 -6.45
N ARG A 12 -2.93 7.38 -7.65
CA ARG A 12 -2.99 6.63 -8.91
C ARG A 12 -1.64 6.00 -9.26
N ILE A 13 -0.52 6.70 -9.02
CA ILE A 13 0.83 6.17 -9.21
C ILE A 13 1.06 4.99 -8.26
N MET A 14 0.77 5.15 -6.98
CA MET A 14 0.94 4.08 -5.99
C MET A 14 0.11 2.83 -6.32
N PHE A 15 -1.14 3.01 -6.75
CA PHE A 15 -2.00 1.91 -7.18
C PHE A 15 -1.41 1.13 -8.37
N GLN A 16 -0.94 1.86 -9.39
CA GLN A 16 -0.33 1.24 -10.57
C GLN A 16 0.99 0.54 -10.24
N LEU A 17 1.86 1.14 -9.42
CA LEU A 17 3.11 0.51 -8.97
C LEU A 17 2.83 -0.81 -8.25
N ARG A 18 1.86 -0.83 -7.32
CA ARG A 18 1.49 -2.05 -6.60
C ARG A 18 0.96 -3.12 -7.54
N ALA A 19 0.09 -2.75 -8.50
CA ALA A 19 -0.47 -3.68 -9.47
C ALA A 19 0.61 -4.29 -10.39
N ALA A 20 1.61 -3.49 -10.80
CA ALA A 20 2.66 -3.92 -11.71
C ALA A 20 3.80 -4.69 -11.01
N SER A 21 4.19 -4.29 -9.81
CA SER A 21 5.34 -4.87 -9.10
C SER A 21 4.98 -5.90 -8.04
N GLY A 22 3.72 -5.93 -7.59
CA GLY A 22 3.30 -6.72 -6.42
C GLY A 22 3.89 -6.22 -5.09
N ARG A 23 4.65 -5.11 -5.10
CA ARG A 23 5.32 -4.54 -3.92
C ARG A 23 4.59 -3.30 -3.44
N ASN A 24 4.67 -3.03 -2.15
CA ASN A 24 4.06 -1.85 -1.54
C ASN A 24 5.14 -0.81 -1.21
N LEU A 25 5.26 0.21 -2.06
CA LEU A 25 6.19 1.31 -1.86
C LEU A 25 5.61 2.31 -0.82
N PRO A 26 6.39 2.86 0.12
CA PRO A 26 5.92 3.95 0.98
C PRO A 26 5.70 5.23 0.18
N LEU A 27 4.56 5.90 0.38
CA LEU A 27 4.19 7.13 -0.36
C LEU A 27 5.25 8.25 -0.23
N ARG A 28 5.94 8.32 0.90
CA ARG A 28 7.06 9.25 1.15
C ARG A 28 8.13 9.18 0.06
N VAL A 29 8.45 7.98 -0.44
CA VAL A 29 9.52 7.77 -1.43
C VAL A 29 9.20 8.49 -2.74
N LEU A 30 7.91 8.56 -3.12
CA LEU A 30 7.46 9.28 -4.31
C LEU A 30 7.80 10.78 -4.24
N PHE A 31 7.71 11.37 -3.05
CA PHE A 31 7.98 12.79 -2.84
C PHE A 31 9.46 13.10 -2.59
N GLU A 32 10.18 12.21 -1.88
CA GLU A 32 11.61 12.38 -1.59
C GLU A 32 12.48 12.07 -2.82
N ARG A 33 12.05 11.13 -3.68
CA ARG A 33 12.80 10.65 -4.85
C ARG A 33 11.90 10.63 -6.10
N PRO A 34 11.49 11.79 -6.66
CA PRO A 34 10.48 11.88 -7.72
C PRO A 34 11.03 11.56 -9.12
N THR A 35 11.83 10.50 -9.25
CA THR A 35 12.37 10.05 -10.55
C THR A 35 12.09 8.57 -10.77
N VAL A 36 11.89 8.19 -12.04
CA VAL A 36 11.60 6.79 -12.40
C VAL A 36 12.72 5.86 -11.94
N SER A 37 14.00 6.23 -12.15
CA SER A 37 15.15 5.43 -11.73
C SER A 37 15.17 5.18 -10.22
N ALA A 38 14.98 6.24 -9.43
CA ALA A 38 15.03 6.12 -7.98
C ALA A 38 13.85 5.33 -7.41
N LEU A 39 12.68 5.42 -8.05
CA LEU A 39 11.53 4.60 -7.68
C LEU A 39 11.75 3.13 -8.06
N ALA A 40 12.34 2.84 -9.23
CA ALA A 40 12.68 1.49 -9.65
C ALA A 40 13.66 0.82 -8.66
N GLU A 41 14.75 1.51 -8.31
CA GLU A 41 15.69 1.05 -7.28
C GLU A 41 14.99 0.76 -5.94
N ALA A 42 14.08 1.65 -5.53
CA ALA A 42 13.34 1.46 -4.28
C ALA A 42 12.42 0.24 -4.35
N ILE A 43 11.72 0.02 -5.48
CA ILE A 43 10.90 -1.18 -5.69
C ILE A 43 11.76 -2.44 -5.60
N ASP A 44 12.92 -2.46 -6.26
CA ASP A 44 13.81 -3.62 -6.30
C ASP A 44 14.37 -3.98 -4.92
N SER A 45 14.61 -2.98 -4.07
CA SER A 45 15.07 -3.18 -2.68
C SER A 45 14.00 -3.68 -1.70
N LEU A 46 12.71 -3.58 -2.03
CA LEU A 46 11.62 -3.91 -1.11
C LEU A 46 11.28 -5.40 -1.11
N GLU A 47 11.18 -6.01 0.05
CA GLU A 47 10.63 -7.36 0.15
C GLU A 47 9.11 -7.37 -0.12
N TRP A 48 8.60 -8.48 -0.68
CA TRP A 48 7.17 -8.65 -0.97
C TRP A 48 6.33 -8.54 0.31
N VAL A 49 5.37 -7.62 0.32
CA VAL A 49 4.38 -7.56 1.40
C VAL A 49 3.24 -8.50 1.03
N ALA A 50 3.28 -9.73 1.55
CA ALA A 50 2.09 -10.57 1.63
C ALA A 50 1.00 -9.76 2.35
N SER A 51 -0.17 -9.61 1.73
CA SER A 51 -1.28 -8.79 2.25
C SER A 51 -1.95 -9.39 3.51
N SER A 52 -1.21 -10.15 4.32
CA SER A 52 -1.66 -10.97 5.44
C SER A 52 -1.69 -10.21 6.76
N ARG A 53 -2.32 -9.03 6.81
CA ARG A 53 -2.70 -8.35 8.06
C ARG A 53 -3.99 -7.51 8.00
N GLN A 54 -4.87 -7.75 7.04
CA GLN A 54 -6.31 -7.68 7.31
C GLN A 54 -6.81 -9.09 7.63
N GLN A 55 -6.32 -9.66 8.74
CA GLN A 55 -7.06 -10.67 9.47
C GLN A 55 -7.92 -9.87 10.46
N PRO A 56 -9.25 -9.68 10.23
CA PRO A 56 -10.10 -9.21 11.31
C PRO A 56 -9.93 -10.20 12.46
N ALA A 57 -9.71 -9.63 13.64
CA ALA A 57 -9.59 -10.37 14.88
C ALA A 57 -10.63 -11.48 14.95
N ALA A 58 -10.21 -12.66 15.40
CA ALA A 58 -11.12 -13.69 15.86
C ALA A 58 -12.10 -13.06 16.87
N ALA A 59 -13.31 -12.72 16.42
CA ALA A 59 -14.45 -12.52 17.30
C ALA A 59 -14.93 -13.93 17.68
N GLY A 60 -14.17 -14.54 18.59
CA GLY A 60 -14.75 -15.51 19.49
C GLY A 60 -15.73 -14.77 20.38
N ASP A 61 -17.02 -14.93 20.10
CA ASP A 61 -17.99 -15.19 21.17
C ASP A 61 -19.20 -15.88 20.54
N ARG A 62 -19.10 -17.21 20.40
CA ARG A 62 -20.30 -18.04 20.27
C ARG A 62 -20.93 -18.01 21.66
N VAL A 63 -21.87 -17.10 21.87
CA VAL A 63 -22.82 -17.20 22.97
C VAL A 63 -23.63 -18.46 22.71
N GLU A 64 -23.22 -19.54 23.37
CA GLU A 64 -24.02 -20.74 23.54
C GLU A 64 -25.18 -20.34 24.46
N ILE A 65 -26.32 -19.98 23.84
CA ILE A 65 -27.58 -19.88 24.57
C ILE A 65 -28.02 -21.33 24.78
N GLU A 66 -27.64 -21.91 25.93
CA GLU A 66 -28.35 -23.05 26.50
C GLU A 66 -29.82 -22.64 26.70
N LEU A 67 -30.74 -23.39 26.08
CA LEU A 67 -32.14 -23.50 26.46
C LEU A 67 -32.44 -24.96 26.77
#